data_AF-A0A9X7BWV9-F1
#
_entry.id   AF-A0A9X7BWV9-F1
#
_cell.length_a   1.000
_cell.length_b   1.000
_cell.length_c   1.000
_cell.angle_alpha   90.00
_cell.angle_beta   90.00
_cell.angle_gamma   90.00
#
_symmetry.space_group_name_H-M   'P 1'
#
loop_
_entity.id
_entity.type
_entity.pdbx_description
1 polymer ?
#
loop_
_entity_poly.entity_id
_entity_poly.type
_entity_poly.pdbx_seq_one_letter_code
_entity_poly.pdbx_strand_id
1 'polypeptide(L)'
;MKQTSINPLLIVLGTIIVQIGLGTIYTWSLFNQPLVSKFGWNLNSVAITFSITSFSLSFSTLFAAKLQKKLGLRKLIATAGIVLGLGLILSSQISSLPLLYLLAGVVVGYADGTAYITSLSNLIKWFPNRKGLISGISVSAYGMGSLIFRYINGNLIDNLGVSQAFLYWGIIVLLLVLIGSFFLREAIVSNTVTETLHNDYTPREMMRTKQVYLLFFMLFTSCMGGLYLISMVKDIGVQLVGLSAATAANAVAMIAIFNTVGRIILGTLSDKIGRMKIVSATFIIIGLSVFTLSFIPLNYGIYFACVASVAFCFGGNITIFPAIVGDFFGLKNHSTNYGIVYQGFGFGALAGSFIGAILGGFQPTFIIIGVLSVISFIISILIRPPNVEKKKELKHLHRKVA
;
A
#
# COMPACT_ATOMS: atom_id res chain seq x y z
N MET A 1 -21.64 -22.62 -25.98
CA MET A 1 -21.09 -21.24 -25.92
C MET A 1 -19.57 -21.32 -25.97
N LYS A 2 -18.94 -20.85 -27.05
CA LYS A 2 -17.47 -20.80 -27.18
C LYS A 2 -16.91 -19.92 -26.05
N GLN A 3 -16.13 -20.51 -25.13
CA GLN A 3 -15.28 -19.75 -24.21
C GLN A 3 -14.31 -18.92 -25.06
N THR A 4 -14.63 -17.65 -25.30
CA THR A 4 -13.65 -16.69 -25.82
C THR A 4 -12.44 -16.74 -24.89
N SER A 5 -11.29 -17.17 -25.42
CA SER A 5 -10.02 -17.21 -24.71
C SER A 5 -9.70 -15.81 -24.21
N ILE A 6 -9.93 -15.55 -22.92
CA ILE A 6 -9.60 -14.27 -22.29
C ILE A 6 -8.08 -14.15 -22.31
N ASN A 7 -7.54 -13.12 -22.94
CA ASN A 7 -6.10 -12.88 -22.94
C ASN A 7 -5.67 -12.35 -21.54
N PRO A 8 -4.89 -13.11 -20.75
CA PRO A 8 -4.47 -12.68 -19.41
C PRO A 8 -3.65 -11.39 -19.40
N LEU A 9 -3.00 -11.04 -20.52
CA LEU A 9 -2.26 -9.78 -20.66
C LEU A 9 -3.17 -8.56 -20.64
N LEU A 10 -4.41 -8.67 -21.15
CA LEU A 10 -5.39 -7.59 -21.07
C LEU A 10 -5.79 -7.33 -19.60
N ILE A 11 -5.85 -8.38 -18.79
CA ILE A 11 -6.11 -8.23 -17.34
C ILE A 11 -4.96 -7.48 -16.67
N VAL A 12 -3.71 -7.83 -17.00
CA VAL A 12 -2.52 -7.11 -16.49
C VAL A 12 -2.55 -5.64 -16.90
N LEU A 13 -2.79 -5.37 -18.19
CA LEU A 13 -2.88 -4.00 -18.72
C LEU A 13 -4.00 -3.20 -18.03
N GLY A 14 -5.20 -3.78 -17.92
CA GLY A 14 -6.33 -3.19 -17.22
C GLY A 14 -6.01 -2.85 -15.78
N THR A 15 -5.38 -3.78 -15.05
CA THR A 15 -4.95 -3.54 -13.66
C THR A 15 -3.90 -2.44 -13.59
N ILE A 16 -2.92 -2.40 -14.50
CA ILE A 16 -1.90 -1.33 -14.53
C ILE A 16 -2.56 0.04 -14.72
N ILE A 17 -3.46 0.17 -15.70
CA ILE A 17 -4.15 1.44 -15.97
C ILE A 17 -4.97 1.89 -14.76
N VAL A 18 -5.75 0.97 -14.16
CA VAL A 18 -6.50 1.26 -12.94
C VAL A 18 -5.56 1.72 -11.84
N GLN A 19 -4.52 0.93 -11.54
CA GLN A 19 -3.59 1.23 -10.46
C GLN A 19 -2.86 2.56 -10.65
N ILE A 20 -2.46 2.91 -11.88
CA ILE A 20 -1.89 4.24 -12.19
C ILE A 20 -2.86 5.35 -11.81
N GLY A 21 -4.14 5.24 -12.19
CA GLY A 21 -5.17 6.23 -11.87
C GLY A 21 -5.41 6.36 -10.35
N LEU A 22 -5.51 5.23 -9.67
CA LEU A 22 -5.67 5.16 -8.20
C LEU A 22 -4.47 5.80 -7.48
N GLY A 23 -3.26 5.45 -7.90
CA GLY A 23 -2.01 5.90 -7.30
C GLY A 23 -1.68 7.38 -7.44
N THR A 24 -2.47 8.13 -8.21
CA THR A 24 -2.31 9.58 -8.35
C THR A 24 -2.50 10.33 -7.03
N ILE A 25 -3.22 9.75 -6.05
CA ILE A 25 -3.47 10.37 -4.74
C ILE A 25 -2.18 10.68 -3.97
N TYR A 26 -1.08 9.97 -4.25
CA TYR A 26 0.23 10.26 -3.64
C TYR A 26 0.85 11.59 -4.12
N THR A 27 0.24 12.28 -5.08
CA THR A 27 0.62 13.65 -5.46
C THR A 27 0.02 14.73 -4.56
N TRP A 28 -0.77 14.35 -3.54
CA TRP A 28 -1.47 15.27 -2.63
C TRP A 28 -0.59 16.38 -2.06
N SER A 29 0.68 16.07 -1.74
CA SER A 29 1.60 17.05 -1.14
C SER A 29 1.79 18.31 -1.97
N LEU A 30 1.60 18.25 -3.29
CA LEU A 30 1.64 19.42 -4.19
C LEU A 30 0.49 20.39 -3.97
N PHE A 31 -0.64 19.92 -3.45
CA PHE A 31 -1.85 20.71 -3.25
C PHE A 31 -1.87 21.44 -1.89
N ASN A 32 -1.04 21.03 -0.92
CA ASN A 32 -1.03 21.61 0.42
C ASN A 32 -0.83 23.13 0.41
N GLN A 33 0.29 23.60 -0.15
CA GLN A 33 0.60 25.04 -0.18
C GLN A 33 -0.40 25.83 -1.05
N PRO A 34 -0.75 25.40 -2.27
CA PRO A 34 -1.76 26.09 -3.07
C PRO A 34 -3.13 26.21 -2.38
N LEU A 35 -3.57 25.19 -1.61
CA LEU A 35 -4.80 25.27 -0.81
C LEU A 35 -4.66 26.27 0.34
N VAL A 36 -3.52 26.27 1.04
CA VAL A 36 -3.22 27.26 2.10
C VAL A 36 -3.24 28.67 1.52
N SER A 37 -2.55 28.92 0.41
CA SER A 37 -2.51 30.23 -0.24
C SER A 37 -3.89 30.70 -0.71
N LYS A 38 -4.74 29.78 -1.19
CA LYS A 38 -6.08 30.12 -1.66
C LYS A 38 -7.08 30.40 -0.54
N PHE A 39 -7.08 29.60 0.53
CA PHE A 39 -8.13 29.63 1.54
C PHE A 39 -7.67 30.18 2.91
N GLY A 40 -6.38 30.43 3.10
CA GLY A 40 -5.81 30.90 4.37
C GLY A 40 -5.83 29.85 5.49
N TRP A 41 -6.05 28.58 5.16
CA TRP A 41 -6.11 27.50 6.14
C TRP A 41 -4.74 27.18 6.75
N ASN A 42 -4.75 26.58 7.94
CA ASN A 42 -3.53 26.07 8.55
C ASN A 42 -2.95 24.89 7.73
N LEU A 43 -1.64 24.89 7.49
CA LEU A 43 -0.96 23.85 6.70
C LEU A 43 -1.18 22.44 7.27
N ASN A 44 -1.10 22.27 8.59
CA ASN A 44 -1.28 20.96 9.23
C ASN A 44 -2.72 20.45 9.05
N SER A 45 -3.70 21.37 9.09
CA SER A 45 -5.10 21.04 8.79
C SER A 45 -5.26 20.58 7.35
N VAL A 46 -4.63 21.22 6.36
CA VAL A 46 -4.70 20.74 4.97
C VAL A 46 -3.99 19.39 4.81
N ALA A 47 -2.80 19.25 5.40
CA ALA A 47 -1.97 18.06 5.28
C ALA A 47 -2.63 16.80 5.86
N ILE A 48 -3.42 16.92 6.94
CA ILE A 48 -4.11 15.77 7.54
C ILE A 48 -5.12 15.12 6.60
N THR A 49 -5.57 15.83 5.55
CA THR A 49 -6.45 15.26 4.52
C THR A 49 -5.86 14.00 3.88
N PHE A 50 -4.54 13.97 3.65
CA PHE A 50 -3.88 12.79 3.09
C PHE A 50 -3.89 11.59 4.06
N SER A 51 -3.75 11.86 5.35
CA SER A 51 -3.87 10.85 6.40
C SER A 51 -5.30 10.29 6.47
N ILE A 52 -6.32 11.16 6.38
CA ILE A 52 -7.73 10.78 6.29
C ILE A 52 -7.98 9.93 5.03
N THR A 53 -7.39 10.33 3.90
CA THR A 53 -7.48 9.59 2.63
C THR A 53 -6.89 8.19 2.77
N SER A 54 -5.67 8.09 3.29
CA SER A 54 -4.95 6.82 3.46
C SER A 54 -5.65 5.87 4.44
N PHE A 55 -6.21 6.40 5.51
CA PHE A 55 -7.02 5.63 6.45
C PHE A 55 -8.33 5.17 5.80
N SER A 56 -9.03 6.04 5.08
CA SER A 56 -10.29 5.72 4.39
C SER A 56 -10.10 4.67 3.30
N LEU A 57 -8.98 4.74 2.57
CA LEU A 57 -8.51 3.72 1.64
C LEU A 57 -8.38 2.38 2.34
N SER A 58 -7.60 2.30 3.41
CA SER A 58 -7.42 1.05 4.16
C SER A 58 -8.77 0.54 4.68
N PHE A 59 -9.58 1.38 5.31
CA PHE A 59 -10.87 1.03 5.89
C PHE A 59 -11.85 0.46 4.85
N SER A 60 -11.89 1.03 3.65
CA SER A 60 -12.77 0.56 2.57
C SER A 60 -12.51 -0.89 2.15
N THR A 61 -11.27 -1.37 2.31
CA THR A 61 -10.89 -2.74 1.93
C THR A 61 -11.65 -3.81 2.71
N LEU A 62 -12.15 -3.49 3.92
CA LEU A 62 -12.99 -4.37 4.73
C LEU A 62 -14.34 -4.68 4.05
N PHE A 63 -14.85 -3.76 3.25
CA PHE A 63 -16.17 -3.84 2.62
C PHE A 63 -16.11 -4.14 1.12
N ALA A 64 -14.96 -3.90 0.49
CA ALA A 64 -14.77 -4.00 -0.95
C ALA A 64 -15.23 -5.35 -1.54
N ALA A 65 -14.94 -6.46 -0.87
CA ALA A 65 -15.36 -7.80 -1.33
C ALA A 65 -16.89 -8.00 -1.28
N LYS A 66 -17.59 -7.39 -0.31
CA LYS A 66 -19.06 -7.44 -0.23
C LYS A 66 -19.68 -6.66 -1.38
N LEU A 67 -19.11 -5.52 -1.72
CA LEU A 67 -19.52 -4.73 -2.88
C LEU A 67 -19.22 -5.46 -4.19
N GLN A 68 -18.06 -6.13 -4.30
CA GLN A 68 -17.67 -6.94 -5.46
C GLN A 68 -18.67 -8.07 -5.72
N LYS A 69 -19.12 -8.77 -4.67
CA LYS A 69 -20.15 -9.83 -4.82
C LYS A 69 -21.48 -9.32 -5.39
N LYS A 70 -21.84 -8.06 -5.12
CA LYS A 70 -23.11 -7.46 -5.59
C LYS A 70 -23.01 -6.91 -7.00
N LEU A 71 -21.92 -6.21 -7.32
CA LEU A 71 -21.77 -5.49 -8.59
C LEU A 71 -21.00 -6.29 -9.65
N GLY A 72 -20.22 -7.28 -9.23
CA GLY A 72 -19.15 -7.89 -10.04
C GLY A 72 -17.93 -6.96 -10.14
N LEU A 73 -16.77 -7.52 -10.48
CA LEU A 73 -15.49 -6.79 -10.48
C LEU A 73 -15.49 -5.54 -11.38
N ARG A 74 -15.87 -5.70 -12.67
CA ARG A 74 -15.76 -4.62 -13.65
C ARG A 74 -16.64 -3.41 -13.30
N LYS A 75 -17.90 -3.66 -12.94
CA LYS A 75 -18.83 -2.58 -12.55
C LYS A 75 -18.38 -1.93 -11.24
N LEU A 76 -17.90 -2.71 -10.27
CA LEU A 76 -17.38 -2.16 -9.02
C LEU A 76 -16.22 -1.17 -9.28
N ILE A 77 -15.23 -1.57 -10.08
CA ILE A 77 -14.07 -0.71 -10.37
C ILE A 77 -14.50 0.51 -11.17
N ALA A 78 -15.42 0.37 -12.12
CA ALA A 78 -15.97 1.51 -12.85
C ALA A 78 -16.70 2.49 -11.94
N THR A 79 -17.57 2.00 -11.04
CA THR A 79 -18.26 2.83 -10.05
C THR A 79 -17.28 3.50 -9.10
N ALA A 80 -16.26 2.78 -8.62
CA ALA A 80 -15.21 3.35 -7.78
C ALA A 80 -14.43 4.46 -8.51
N GLY A 81 -14.08 4.27 -9.79
CA GLY A 81 -13.45 5.30 -10.62
C GLY A 81 -14.32 6.55 -10.80
N ILE A 82 -15.64 6.37 -11.00
CA ILE A 82 -16.59 7.47 -11.06
C ILE A 82 -16.65 8.21 -9.72
N VAL A 83 -16.79 7.50 -8.60
CA VAL A 83 -16.87 8.11 -7.27
C VAL A 83 -15.57 8.83 -6.91
N LEU A 84 -14.41 8.25 -7.22
CA LEU A 84 -13.10 8.87 -7.02
C LEU A 84 -12.99 10.16 -7.84
N GLY A 85 -13.26 10.07 -9.15
CA GLY A 85 -13.22 11.22 -10.05
C GLY A 85 -14.17 12.33 -9.66
N LEU A 86 -15.43 11.99 -9.36
CA LEU A 86 -16.42 12.95 -8.86
C LEU A 86 -16.01 13.55 -7.52
N GLY A 87 -15.42 12.77 -6.61
CA GLY A 87 -14.90 13.28 -5.34
C GLY A 87 -13.84 14.37 -5.56
N LEU A 88 -12.91 14.16 -6.51
CA LEU A 88 -11.91 15.16 -6.88
C LEU A 88 -12.51 16.36 -7.63
N ILE A 89 -13.43 16.12 -8.57
CA ILE A 89 -14.13 17.18 -9.31
C ILE A 89 -14.91 18.07 -8.34
N LEU A 90 -15.66 17.50 -7.41
CA LEU A 90 -16.38 18.26 -6.38
C LEU A 90 -15.41 18.93 -5.40
N SER A 91 -14.22 18.33 -5.18
CA SER A 91 -13.15 18.98 -4.39
C SER A 91 -12.64 20.28 -5.03
N SER A 92 -12.82 20.48 -6.34
CA SER A 92 -12.48 21.76 -6.98
C SER A 92 -13.33 22.95 -6.50
N GLN A 93 -14.53 22.67 -5.98
CA GLN A 93 -15.55 23.64 -5.59
C GLN A 93 -15.66 23.81 -4.07
N ILE A 94 -14.71 23.26 -3.30
CA ILE A 94 -14.74 23.35 -1.84
C ILE A 94 -14.62 24.79 -1.35
N SER A 95 -15.27 25.06 -0.23
CA SER A 95 -15.20 26.34 0.48
C SER A 95 -14.83 26.16 1.96
N SER A 96 -14.70 24.93 2.45
CA SER A 96 -14.41 24.65 3.86
C SER A 96 -13.55 23.39 4.06
N LEU A 97 -12.76 23.37 5.14
CA LEU A 97 -11.92 22.23 5.53
C LEU A 97 -12.73 20.94 5.76
N PRO A 98 -13.89 20.95 6.46
CA PRO A 98 -14.68 19.73 6.63
C PRO A 98 -15.13 19.13 5.30
N LEU A 99 -15.46 19.96 4.31
CA LEU A 99 -15.85 19.48 2.99
C LEU A 99 -14.65 18.89 2.24
N LEU A 100 -13.45 19.46 2.40
CA LEU A 100 -12.21 18.87 1.90
C LEU A 100 -11.97 17.48 2.50
N TYR A 101 -12.09 17.34 3.82
CA TYR A 101 -11.91 16.06 4.50
C TYR A 101 -12.94 15.03 4.06
N LEU A 102 -14.19 15.45 3.84
CA LEU A 102 -15.23 14.55 3.36
C LEU A 102 -14.96 14.08 1.92
N LEU A 103 -14.75 15.02 0.98
CA LEU A 103 -14.65 14.69 -0.44
C LEU A 103 -13.27 14.11 -0.79
N ALA A 104 -12.20 14.86 -0.56
CA ALA A 104 -10.85 14.42 -0.90
C ALA A 104 -10.29 13.39 0.09
N GLY A 105 -10.70 13.45 1.36
CA GLY A 105 -10.31 12.46 2.36
C GLY A 105 -11.13 11.18 2.25
N VAL A 106 -12.39 11.24 2.71
CA VAL A 106 -13.22 10.05 2.91
C VAL A 106 -13.72 9.45 1.59
N VAL A 107 -14.34 10.25 0.73
CA VAL A 107 -14.96 9.74 -0.51
C VAL A 107 -13.92 9.22 -1.49
N VAL A 108 -12.90 10.03 -1.79
CA VAL A 108 -11.78 9.63 -2.67
C VAL A 108 -11.04 8.43 -2.08
N GLY A 109 -10.66 8.48 -0.80
CA GLY A 109 -9.97 7.37 -0.16
C GLY A 109 -10.78 6.06 -0.19
N TYR A 110 -12.07 6.12 0.12
CA TYR A 110 -12.91 4.92 0.14
C TYR A 110 -13.08 4.29 -1.25
N ALA A 111 -13.29 5.12 -2.28
CA ALA A 111 -13.37 4.66 -3.66
C ALA A 111 -12.04 4.04 -4.11
N ASP A 112 -10.94 4.71 -3.79
CA ASP A 112 -9.60 4.27 -4.13
C ASP A 112 -9.25 2.91 -3.54
N GLY A 113 -9.42 2.74 -2.23
CA GLY A 113 -9.11 1.47 -1.56
C GLY A 113 -9.97 0.31 -2.02
N THR A 114 -11.23 0.57 -2.38
CA THR A 114 -12.16 -0.43 -2.95
C THR A 114 -11.65 -0.94 -4.29
N ALA A 115 -11.24 -0.04 -5.19
CA ALA A 115 -10.71 -0.42 -6.50
C ALA A 115 -9.31 -1.05 -6.40
N TYR A 116 -8.45 -0.54 -5.51
CA TYR A 116 -7.10 -1.04 -5.26
C TYR A 116 -7.13 -2.51 -4.83
N ILE A 117 -7.86 -2.84 -3.75
CA ILE A 117 -7.82 -4.18 -3.17
C ILE A 117 -8.43 -5.23 -4.10
N THR A 118 -9.49 -4.87 -4.82
CA THR A 118 -10.22 -5.79 -5.70
C THR A 118 -9.49 -6.04 -7.01
N SER A 119 -8.92 -5.01 -7.62
CA SER A 119 -8.09 -5.15 -8.82
C SER A 119 -6.81 -5.94 -8.55
N LEU A 120 -6.11 -5.65 -7.45
CA LEU A 120 -4.92 -6.37 -7.01
C LEU A 120 -5.22 -7.85 -6.73
N SER A 121 -6.26 -8.11 -5.91
CA SER A 121 -6.63 -9.49 -5.56
C SER A 121 -7.08 -10.28 -6.79
N ASN A 122 -7.80 -9.64 -7.72
CA ASN A 122 -8.19 -10.29 -8.97
C ASN A 122 -6.97 -10.69 -9.81
N LEU A 123 -5.97 -9.80 -9.93
CA LEU A 123 -4.78 -10.09 -10.70
C LEU A 123 -3.97 -11.23 -10.08
N ILE A 124 -3.85 -11.30 -8.75
CA ILE A 124 -3.23 -12.43 -8.05
C ILE A 124 -3.97 -13.74 -8.32
N LYS A 125 -5.31 -13.71 -8.35
CA LYS A 125 -6.13 -14.90 -8.68
C LYS A 125 -5.92 -15.39 -10.11
N TRP A 126 -5.66 -14.50 -11.07
CA TRP A 126 -5.33 -14.86 -12.45
C TRP A 126 -3.96 -15.53 -12.59
N PHE A 127 -3.02 -15.22 -11.69
CA PHE A 127 -1.64 -15.70 -11.75
C PHE A 127 -1.19 -16.32 -10.41
N PRO A 128 -1.81 -17.42 -9.97
CA PRO A 128 -1.58 -18.00 -8.64
C PRO A 128 -0.14 -18.49 -8.42
N ASN A 129 0.61 -18.78 -9.49
CA ASN A 129 1.99 -19.27 -9.41
C ASN A 129 3.04 -18.14 -9.37
N ARG A 130 2.64 -16.88 -9.56
CA ARG A 130 3.55 -15.72 -9.64
C ARG A 130 3.00 -14.54 -8.83
N LYS A 131 2.41 -14.83 -7.67
CA LYS A 131 1.68 -13.83 -6.84
C LYS A 131 2.55 -12.63 -6.50
N GLY A 132 3.85 -12.84 -6.23
CA GLY A 132 4.79 -11.78 -5.86
C GLY A 132 5.12 -10.84 -7.01
N LEU A 133 5.51 -11.38 -8.17
CA LEU A 133 5.74 -10.59 -9.39
C LEU A 133 4.49 -9.79 -9.77
N ILE A 134 3.33 -10.44 -9.77
CA ILE A 134 2.09 -9.85 -10.25
C ILE A 134 1.54 -8.80 -9.27
N SER A 135 1.65 -9.06 -7.96
CA SER A 135 1.46 -8.03 -6.94
C SER A 135 2.43 -6.87 -7.16
N GLY A 136 3.71 -7.17 -7.44
CA GLY A 136 4.75 -6.16 -7.66
C GLY A 136 4.45 -5.25 -8.84
N ILE A 137 4.01 -5.81 -9.97
CA ILE A 137 3.58 -5.04 -11.15
C ILE A 137 2.40 -4.14 -10.80
N SER A 138 1.37 -4.71 -10.17
CA SER A 138 0.14 -3.98 -9.80
C SER A 138 0.41 -2.84 -8.84
N VAL A 139 1.13 -3.12 -7.75
CA VAL A 139 1.46 -2.13 -6.73
C VAL A 139 2.49 -1.13 -7.28
N SER A 140 3.41 -1.51 -8.16
CA SER A 140 4.33 -0.55 -8.80
C SER A 140 3.60 0.42 -9.73
N ALA A 141 2.62 -0.04 -10.49
CA ALA A 141 1.77 0.81 -11.30
C ALA A 141 1.07 1.88 -10.44
N TYR A 142 0.61 1.50 -9.25
CA TYR A 142 0.09 2.44 -8.26
C TYR A 142 1.13 3.49 -7.84
N GLY A 143 2.34 3.06 -7.46
CA GLY A 143 3.42 4.01 -7.12
C GLY A 143 3.77 4.96 -8.27
N MET A 144 3.80 4.46 -9.50
CA MET A 144 4.17 5.22 -10.69
C MET A 144 3.14 6.27 -11.10
N GLY A 145 1.86 6.08 -10.75
CA GLY A 145 0.82 7.10 -10.94
C GLY A 145 1.21 8.45 -10.34
N SER A 146 1.84 8.44 -9.17
CA SER A 146 2.31 9.67 -8.52
C SER A 146 3.42 10.40 -9.28
N LEU A 147 4.34 9.66 -9.89
CA LEU A 147 5.46 10.24 -10.65
C LEU A 147 4.98 10.93 -11.92
N ILE A 148 4.04 10.28 -12.63
CA ILE A 148 3.42 10.82 -13.84
C ILE A 148 2.60 12.06 -13.49
N PHE A 149 1.73 11.95 -12.48
CA PHE A 149 0.82 13.03 -12.13
C PHE A 149 1.49 14.19 -11.40
N ARG A 150 2.71 14.03 -10.89
CA ARG A 150 3.48 15.16 -10.35
C ARG A 150 3.66 16.26 -11.40
N TYR A 151 4.03 15.90 -12.63
CA TYR A 151 4.22 16.86 -13.71
C TYR A 151 2.89 17.41 -14.22
N ILE A 152 1.88 16.55 -14.35
CA ILE A 152 0.54 16.95 -14.81
C ILE A 152 -0.09 17.92 -13.80
N ASN A 153 -0.22 17.52 -12.53
CA ASN A 153 -0.84 18.33 -11.50
C ASN A 153 -0.02 19.58 -11.17
N GLY A 154 1.31 19.50 -11.17
CA GLY A 154 2.16 20.69 -11.02
C GLY A 154 1.89 21.74 -12.09
N ASN A 155 1.92 21.33 -13.37
CA ASN A 155 1.63 22.23 -14.48
C ASN A 155 0.19 22.78 -14.44
N LEU A 156 -0.79 21.98 -14.03
CA LEU A 156 -2.17 22.44 -13.86
C LEU A 156 -2.30 23.47 -12.72
N ILE A 157 -1.61 23.26 -11.60
CA ILE A 157 -1.60 24.19 -10.47
C ILE A 157 -0.95 25.52 -10.89
N ASP A 158 0.20 25.47 -11.54
CA ASP A 158 0.97 26.66 -11.90
C ASP A 158 0.23 27.55 -12.91
N ASN A 159 -0.47 26.94 -13.88
CA ASN A 159 -1.12 27.68 -14.97
C ASN A 159 -2.60 27.98 -14.71
N LEU A 160 -3.33 27.12 -14.00
CA LEU A 160 -4.79 27.18 -13.86
C LEU A 160 -5.27 27.33 -12.41
N GLY A 161 -4.35 27.23 -11.45
CA GLY A 161 -4.65 27.29 -10.03
C GLY A 161 -5.21 25.98 -9.45
N VAL A 162 -5.24 25.93 -8.12
CA VAL A 162 -5.51 24.70 -7.36
C VAL A 162 -6.90 24.09 -7.60
N SER A 163 -7.94 24.91 -7.73
CA SER A 163 -9.30 24.40 -8.00
C SER A 163 -9.38 23.71 -9.35
N GLN A 164 -8.84 24.32 -10.41
CA GLN A 164 -8.94 23.73 -11.73
C GLN A 164 -8.03 22.52 -11.87
N ALA A 165 -6.90 22.51 -11.16
CA ALA A 165 -6.10 21.30 -11.01
C ALA A 165 -6.91 20.14 -10.42
N PHE A 166 -7.70 20.34 -9.36
CA PHE A 166 -8.61 19.31 -8.83
C PHE A 166 -9.64 18.83 -9.85
N LEU A 167 -10.24 19.76 -10.61
CA LEU A 167 -11.23 19.44 -11.64
C LEU A 167 -10.64 18.53 -12.72
N TYR A 168 -9.53 18.94 -13.34
CA TYR A 168 -8.88 18.18 -14.40
C TYR A 168 -8.28 16.87 -13.89
N TRP A 169 -7.69 16.88 -12.68
CA TRP A 169 -7.18 15.67 -12.05
C TRP A 169 -8.30 14.63 -11.88
N GLY A 170 -9.46 15.06 -11.37
CA GLY A 170 -10.64 14.20 -11.23
C GLY A 170 -11.15 13.64 -12.56
N ILE A 171 -11.22 14.45 -13.61
CA ILE A 171 -11.61 14.01 -14.96
C ILE A 171 -10.64 12.95 -15.50
N ILE A 172 -9.34 13.21 -15.42
CA ILE A 172 -8.32 12.30 -15.98
C ILE A 172 -8.35 10.96 -15.24
N VAL A 173 -8.39 10.97 -13.91
CA VAL A 173 -8.40 9.71 -13.13
C VAL A 173 -9.70 8.93 -13.34
N LEU A 174 -10.84 9.62 -13.43
CA LEU A 174 -12.12 8.99 -13.78
C LEU A 174 -12.00 8.21 -15.08
N LEU A 175 -11.47 8.86 -16.12
CA LEU A 175 -11.29 8.24 -17.44
C LEU A 175 -10.31 7.07 -17.39
N LEU A 176 -9.16 7.22 -16.72
CA LEU A 176 -8.19 6.14 -16.57
C LEU A 176 -8.80 4.91 -15.91
N VAL A 177 -9.45 5.07 -14.75
CA VAL A 177 -10.03 3.93 -14.02
C VAL A 177 -11.19 3.30 -14.80
N LEU A 178 -12.03 4.12 -15.45
CA LEU A 178 -13.08 3.61 -16.35
C LEU A 178 -12.48 2.78 -17.49
N ILE A 179 -11.53 3.34 -18.25
CA ILE A 179 -10.86 2.68 -19.38
C ILE A 179 -10.23 1.36 -18.90
N GLY A 180 -9.45 1.41 -17.81
CA GLY A 180 -8.82 0.22 -17.24
C GLY A 180 -9.84 -0.86 -16.85
N SER A 181 -11.00 -0.46 -16.30
CA SER A 181 -12.07 -1.40 -15.91
C SER A 181 -12.62 -2.20 -17.09
N PHE A 182 -12.64 -1.67 -18.32
CA PHE A 182 -13.14 -2.37 -19.50
C PHE A 182 -12.34 -3.64 -19.82
N PHE A 183 -11.04 -3.60 -19.54
CA PHE A 183 -10.13 -4.74 -19.76
C PHE A 183 -10.19 -5.78 -18.64
N LEU A 184 -10.80 -5.45 -17.50
CA LEU A 184 -10.84 -6.36 -16.36
C LEU A 184 -11.94 -7.40 -16.48
N ARG A 185 -11.58 -8.63 -16.12
CA ARG A 185 -12.50 -9.75 -15.96
C ARG A 185 -12.19 -10.48 -14.67
N GLU A 186 -13.26 -10.87 -13.98
CA GLU A 186 -13.15 -11.58 -12.71
C GLU A 186 -12.54 -12.96 -12.91
N ALA A 187 -11.52 -13.26 -12.11
CA ALA A 187 -10.83 -14.55 -12.14
C ALA A 187 -11.77 -15.66 -11.67
N ILE A 188 -11.86 -16.73 -12.45
CA ILE A 188 -12.56 -17.95 -12.05
C ILE A 188 -11.56 -18.81 -11.29
N VAL A 189 -11.64 -18.78 -9.96
CA VAL A 189 -10.89 -19.71 -9.12
C VAL A 189 -11.63 -21.06 -9.18
N SER A 190 -11.21 -21.95 -10.08
CA SER A 190 -11.86 -23.26 -10.26
C SER A 190 -11.68 -24.15 -9.03
N ASN A 191 -12.74 -24.83 -8.61
CA ASN A 191 -12.70 -25.86 -7.55
C ASN A 191 -12.16 -27.22 -8.06
N THR A 192 -11.71 -27.32 -9.32
CA THR A 192 -11.32 -28.60 -9.92
C THR A 192 -9.91 -29.05 -9.52
N VAL A 193 -9.88 -29.97 -8.55
CA VAL A 193 -8.99 -31.12 -8.36
C VAL A 193 -7.48 -30.87 -8.34
N THR A 194 -6.95 -30.70 -7.13
CA THR A 194 -5.85 -31.56 -6.65
C THR A 194 -5.95 -31.64 -5.11
N GLU A 195 -5.98 -32.86 -4.59
CA GLU A 195 -6.20 -33.24 -3.18
C GLU A 195 -5.06 -32.82 -2.22
N THR A 196 -4.43 -31.67 -2.42
CA THR A 196 -3.36 -31.17 -1.56
C THR A 196 -3.81 -29.91 -0.84
N LEU A 197 -4.59 -30.12 0.25
CA LEU A 197 -4.87 -29.16 1.33
C LEU A 197 -5.50 -27.83 0.87
N HIS A 198 -6.83 -27.79 0.81
CA HIS A 198 -7.55 -26.52 0.68
C HIS A 198 -7.21 -25.59 1.87
N ASN A 199 -6.40 -24.56 1.59
CA ASN A 199 -6.12 -23.45 2.49
C ASN A 199 -7.15 -22.32 2.32
N ASP A 200 -8.37 -22.54 1.81
CA ASP A 200 -9.33 -21.44 1.56
C ASP A 200 -10.10 -21.06 2.82
N TYR A 201 -9.48 -20.26 3.67
CA TYR A 201 -10.10 -19.77 4.90
C TYR A 201 -11.18 -18.73 4.58
N THR A 202 -12.33 -18.87 5.24
CA THR A 202 -13.28 -17.76 5.38
C THR A 202 -12.68 -16.67 6.27
N PRO A 203 -13.14 -15.41 6.16
CA PRO A 203 -12.67 -14.35 7.05
C PRO A 203 -12.86 -14.69 8.53
N ARG A 204 -13.96 -15.37 8.88
CA ARG A 204 -14.23 -15.80 10.26
C ARG A 204 -13.22 -16.84 10.75
N GLU A 205 -12.86 -17.81 9.91
CA GLU A 205 -11.84 -18.80 10.25
C GLU A 205 -10.46 -18.16 10.36
N MET A 206 -10.10 -17.27 9.42
CA MET A 206 -8.83 -16.53 9.46
C MET A 206 -8.69 -15.72 10.77
N MET A 207 -9.76 -15.02 11.19
CA MET A 207 -9.76 -14.23 12.42
C MET A 207 -9.57 -15.04 13.71
N ARG A 208 -9.75 -16.36 13.65
CA ARG A 208 -9.47 -17.28 14.77
C ARG A 208 -8.02 -17.77 14.80
N THR A 209 -7.22 -17.44 13.79
CA THR A 209 -5.80 -17.80 13.72
C THR A 209 -4.94 -16.68 14.31
N LYS A 210 -3.80 -17.01 14.92
CA LYS A 210 -2.84 -15.98 15.37
C LYS A 210 -2.14 -15.29 14.18
N GLN A 211 -2.03 -15.99 13.05
CA GLN A 211 -1.31 -15.55 11.86
C GLN A 211 -1.85 -14.24 11.30
N VAL A 212 -3.17 -14.00 11.33
CA VAL A 212 -3.74 -12.74 10.85
C VAL A 212 -3.23 -11.54 11.67
N TYR A 213 -3.15 -11.68 12.99
CA TYR A 213 -2.69 -10.62 13.89
C TYR A 213 -1.17 -10.41 13.77
N LEU A 214 -0.40 -11.50 13.61
CA LEU A 214 1.03 -11.42 13.36
C LEU A 214 1.35 -10.75 12.02
N LEU A 215 0.61 -11.09 10.96
CA LEU A 215 0.73 -10.45 9.65
C LEU A 215 0.28 -8.98 9.69
N PHE A 216 -0.80 -8.67 10.40
CA PHE A 216 -1.21 -7.29 10.64
C PHE A 216 -0.09 -6.49 11.31
N PHE A 217 0.50 -7.03 12.38
CA PHE A 217 1.56 -6.35 13.13
C PHE A 217 2.82 -6.11 12.29
N MET A 218 3.25 -7.12 11.51
CA MET A 218 4.39 -6.94 10.62
C MET A 218 4.09 -5.90 9.52
N LEU A 219 2.90 -5.94 8.91
CA LEU A 219 2.52 -4.95 7.90
C LEU A 219 2.46 -3.54 8.50
N PHE A 220 1.88 -3.39 9.69
CA PHE A 220 1.84 -2.16 10.47
C PHE A 220 3.25 -1.60 10.68
N THR A 221 4.18 -2.40 11.20
CA THR A 221 5.58 -2.00 11.42
C THR A 221 6.23 -1.53 10.13
N SER A 222 6.08 -2.29 9.04
CA SER A 222 6.68 -1.92 7.76
C SER A 222 6.09 -0.62 7.21
N CYS A 223 4.79 -0.39 7.36
CA CYS A 223 4.12 0.82 6.89
C CYS A 223 4.46 2.03 7.74
N MET A 224 4.52 1.88 9.05
CA MET A 224 4.98 2.94 9.96
C MET A 224 6.40 3.39 9.60
N GLY A 225 7.34 2.46 9.47
CA GLY A 225 8.73 2.79 9.15
C GLY A 225 8.88 3.46 7.78
N GLY A 226 8.27 2.88 6.75
CA GLY A 226 8.34 3.39 5.39
C GLY A 226 7.68 4.76 5.22
N LEU A 227 6.44 4.92 5.71
CA LEU A 227 5.66 6.15 5.52
C LEU A 227 6.18 7.31 6.38
N TYR A 228 6.70 7.04 7.59
CA TYR A 228 7.36 8.04 8.40
C TYR A 228 8.61 8.57 7.69
N LEU A 229 9.46 7.67 7.19
CA LEU A 229 10.66 8.07 6.46
C LEU A 229 10.30 8.89 5.22
N ILE A 230 9.33 8.45 4.41
CA ILE A 230 8.87 9.19 3.23
C ILE A 230 8.45 10.62 3.59
N SER A 231 7.71 10.78 4.70
CA SER A 231 7.20 12.08 5.14
C SER A 231 8.30 13.01 5.65
N MET A 232 9.30 12.48 6.37
CA MET A 232 10.30 13.28 7.07
C MET A 232 11.67 13.33 6.39
N VAL A 233 11.86 12.64 5.26
CA VAL A 233 13.18 12.44 4.62
C VAL A 233 13.94 13.76 4.41
N LYS A 234 13.27 14.81 3.93
CA LYS A 234 13.91 16.10 3.69
C LYS A 234 14.43 16.70 4.99
N ASP A 235 13.60 16.70 6.04
CA ASP A 235 13.94 17.31 7.33
C ASP A 235 15.04 16.52 8.03
N ILE A 236 15.03 15.18 7.91
CA ILE A 236 16.13 14.32 8.39
C ILE A 236 17.44 14.72 7.72
N GLY A 237 17.44 14.87 6.38
CA GLY A 237 18.63 15.26 5.63
C GLY A 237 19.15 16.65 6.01
N VAL A 238 18.27 17.63 6.22
CA VAL A 238 18.68 18.98 6.63
C VAL A 238 19.17 18.99 8.07
N GLN A 239 18.41 18.42 9.00
CA GLN A 239 18.63 18.58 10.44
C GLN A 239 19.68 17.61 11.01
N LEU A 240 19.75 16.37 10.52
CA LEU A 240 20.70 15.37 11.04
C LEU A 240 22.01 15.30 10.25
N VAL A 241 22.01 15.76 9.00
CA VAL A 241 23.19 15.66 8.10
C VAL A 241 23.71 17.04 7.67
N GLY A 242 22.93 18.11 7.83
CA GLY A 242 23.31 19.45 7.40
C GLY A 242 23.21 19.66 5.88
N LEU A 243 22.37 18.89 5.18
CA LEU A 243 22.18 19.06 3.74
C LEU A 243 21.49 20.39 3.43
N SER A 244 21.83 20.96 2.27
CA SER A 244 20.98 22.01 1.69
C SER A 244 19.59 21.45 1.37
N ALA A 245 18.57 22.31 1.40
CA ALA A 245 17.20 21.92 1.07
C ALA A 245 17.08 21.32 -0.36
N ALA A 246 17.91 21.80 -1.30
CA ALA A 246 17.96 21.28 -2.66
C ALA A 246 18.54 19.86 -2.70
N THR A 247 19.64 19.60 -2.00
CA THR A 247 20.24 18.26 -1.93
C THR A 247 19.33 17.27 -1.20
N ALA A 248 18.68 17.69 -0.12
CA ALA A 248 17.72 16.87 0.61
C ALA A 248 16.49 16.48 -0.24
N ALA A 249 16.10 17.33 -1.21
CA ALA A 249 15.02 17.01 -2.14
C ALA A 249 15.34 15.83 -3.07
N ASN A 250 16.62 15.57 -3.36
CA ASN A 250 17.03 14.40 -4.14
C ASN A 250 16.69 13.08 -3.42
N ALA A 251 16.65 13.08 -2.08
CA ALA A 251 16.29 11.90 -1.30
C ALA A 251 14.83 11.49 -1.54
N VAL A 252 13.93 12.46 -1.78
CA VAL A 252 12.52 12.20 -2.11
C VAL A 252 12.40 11.44 -3.44
N ALA A 253 13.14 11.88 -4.46
CA ALA A 253 13.16 11.21 -5.77
C ALA A 253 13.74 9.80 -5.66
N MET A 254 14.83 9.64 -4.90
CA MET A 254 15.46 8.35 -4.65
C MET A 254 14.50 7.38 -3.93
N ILE A 255 13.79 7.84 -2.90
CA ILE A 255 12.75 7.05 -2.24
C ILE A 255 11.74 6.52 -3.25
N ALA A 256 11.23 7.36 -4.16
CA ALA A 256 10.24 6.95 -5.14
C ALA A 256 10.78 5.86 -6.08
N ILE A 257 12.02 6.00 -6.54
CA ILE A 257 12.71 5.02 -7.39
C ILE A 257 12.88 3.70 -6.63
N PHE A 258 13.56 3.72 -5.48
CA PHE A 258 13.88 2.50 -4.74
C PHE A 258 12.62 1.82 -4.21
N ASN A 259 11.60 2.56 -3.81
CA ASN A 259 10.32 1.98 -3.42
C ASN A 259 9.63 1.25 -4.58
N THR A 260 9.66 1.83 -5.78
CA THR A 260 9.10 1.18 -6.98
C THR A 260 9.91 -0.05 -7.38
N VAL A 261 11.23 0.08 -7.44
CA VAL A 261 12.14 -1.02 -7.79
C VAL A 261 12.04 -2.16 -6.77
N GLY A 262 11.93 -1.84 -5.48
CA GLY A 262 11.74 -2.80 -4.41
C GLY A 262 10.46 -3.63 -4.54
N ARG A 263 9.35 -3.01 -4.97
CA ARG A 263 8.08 -3.71 -5.26
C ARG A 263 8.30 -4.81 -6.31
N ILE A 264 8.95 -4.49 -7.42
CA ILE A 264 9.16 -5.44 -8.53
C ILE A 264 10.20 -6.51 -8.15
N ILE A 265 11.38 -6.08 -7.68
CA ILE A 265 12.50 -6.99 -7.40
C ILE A 265 12.16 -7.94 -6.27
N LEU A 266 11.77 -7.40 -5.10
CA LEU A 266 11.52 -8.24 -3.93
C LEU A 266 10.24 -9.06 -4.08
N GLY A 267 9.22 -8.52 -4.76
CA GLY A 267 8.04 -9.29 -5.17
C GLY A 267 8.42 -10.53 -5.98
N THR A 268 9.19 -10.34 -7.06
CA THR A 268 9.65 -11.44 -7.93
C THR A 268 10.58 -12.40 -7.20
N LEU A 269 11.51 -11.89 -6.40
CA LEU A 269 12.47 -12.71 -5.66
C LEU A 269 11.77 -13.58 -4.60
N SER A 270 10.71 -13.06 -4.00
CA SER A 270 9.91 -13.80 -3.01
C SER A 270 9.14 -14.98 -3.61
N ASP A 271 8.82 -14.95 -4.92
CA ASP A 271 8.25 -16.12 -5.62
C ASP A 271 9.27 -17.27 -5.69
N LYS A 272 10.57 -16.95 -5.81
CA LYS A 272 11.65 -17.94 -6.05
C LYS A 272 12.28 -18.46 -4.76
N ILE A 273 12.57 -17.56 -3.81
CA ILE A 273 13.36 -17.87 -2.60
C ILE A 273 12.46 -18.22 -1.40
N GLY A 274 11.21 -17.77 -1.44
CA GLY A 274 10.21 -17.93 -0.39
C GLY A 274 9.88 -16.61 0.32
N ARG A 275 8.58 -16.37 0.54
CA ARG A 275 8.03 -15.11 1.05
C ARG A 275 8.66 -14.64 2.34
N MET A 276 8.62 -15.50 3.36
CA MET A 276 9.03 -15.13 4.71
C MET A 276 10.54 -14.88 4.82
N LYS A 277 11.37 -15.53 3.97
CA LYS A 277 12.81 -15.27 3.94
C LYS A 277 13.10 -13.84 3.47
N ILE A 278 12.43 -13.40 2.40
CA ILE A 278 12.57 -12.04 1.89
C ILE A 278 12.04 -11.03 2.90
N VAL A 279 10.84 -11.25 3.45
CA VAL A 279 10.29 -10.36 4.50
C VAL A 279 11.22 -10.27 5.72
N SER A 280 11.79 -11.39 6.16
CA SER A 280 12.77 -11.39 7.27
C SER A 280 14.01 -10.54 6.94
N ALA A 281 14.58 -10.71 5.75
CA ALA A 281 15.72 -9.90 5.32
C ALA A 281 15.38 -8.40 5.27
N THR A 282 14.19 -8.04 4.78
CA THR A 282 13.76 -6.64 4.73
C THR A 282 13.61 -6.01 6.12
N PHE A 283 13.09 -6.74 7.12
CA PHE A 283 12.97 -6.21 8.48
C PHE A 283 14.33 -6.02 9.15
N ILE A 284 15.29 -6.92 8.90
CA ILE A 284 16.68 -6.70 9.35
C ILE A 284 17.24 -5.43 8.72
N ILE A 285 17.13 -5.28 7.39
CA ILE A 285 17.68 -4.12 6.68
C ILE A 285 17.02 -2.81 7.15
N ILE A 286 15.69 -2.80 7.32
CA ILE A 286 14.97 -1.65 7.87
C ILE A 286 15.47 -1.32 9.27
N GLY A 287 15.52 -2.32 10.17
CA GLY A 287 15.98 -2.14 11.55
C GLY A 287 17.41 -1.58 11.63
N LEU A 288 18.34 -2.16 10.89
CA LEU A 288 19.71 -1.67 10.81
C LEU A 288 19.76 -0.24 10.27
N SER A 289 19.03 0.06 9.20
CA SER A 289 19.03 1.40 8.59
C SER A 289 18.51 2.47 9.54
N VAL A 290 17.41 2.21 10.25
CA VAL A 290 16.85 3.20 11.20
C VAL A 290 17.69 3.33 12.46
N PHE A 291 18.34 2.25 12.93
CA PHE A 291 19.31 2.36 14.02
C PHE A 291 20.57 3.14 13.61
N THR A 292 21.05 2.97 12.38
CA THR A 292 22.13 3.79 11.82
C THR A 292 21.71 5.27 11.77
N LEU A 293 20.51 5.57 11.27
CA LEU A 293 19.96 6.94 11.27
C LEU A 293 19.79 7.53 12.67
N SER A 294 19.69 6.69 13.70
CA SER A 294 19.44 7.10 15.09
C SER A 294 20.72 7.29 15.91
N PHE A 295 21.77 6.51 15.65
CA PHE A 295 22.92 6.41 16.56
C PHE A 295 24.28 6.65 15.91
N ILE A 296 24.36 6.64 14.58
CA ILE A 296 25.61 6.79 13.86
C ILE A 296 25.71 8.20 13.28
N PRO A 297 26.84 8.92 13.46
CA PRO A 297 27.07 10.19 12.80
C PRO A 297 26.91 10.05 11.28
N LEU A 298 26.00 10.84 10.70
CA LEU A 298 25.63 10.69 9.31
C LEU A 298 26.52 11.55 8.41
N ASN A 299 27.02 10.93 7.34
CA ASN A 299 27.50 11.64 6.17
C ASN A 299 26.52 11.43 5.00
N TYR A 300 26.78 12.11 3.89
CA TYR A 300 25.95 12.04 2.68
C TYR A 300 25.70 10.58 2.25
N GLY A 301 26.77 9.78 2.12
CA GLY A 301 26.68 8.40 1.64
C GLY A 301 25.86 7.50 2.56
N ILE A 302 26.12 7.54 3.87
CA ILE A 302 25.41 6.72 4.87
C ILE A 302 23.92 7.08 4.89
N TYR A 303 23.61 8.37 4.88
CA TYR A 303 22.23 8.86 4.87
C TYR A 303 21.46 8.35 3.64
N PHE A 304 21.99 8.59 2.44
CA PHE A 304 21.32 8.14 1.21
C PHE A 304 21.23 6.61 1.13
N ALA A 305 22.24 5.87 1.58
CA ALA A 305 22.19 4.41 1.63
C ALA A 305 21.09 3.88 2.56
N CYS A 306 20.94 4.46 3.76
CA CYS A 306 19.88 4.09 4.70
C CYS A 306 18.49 4.42 4.13
N VAL A 307 18.34 5.61 3.55
CA VAL A 307 17.06 6.04 2.96
C VAL A 307 16.66 5.13 1.79
N ALA A 308 17.58 4.82 0.89
CA ALA A 308 17.34 3.92 -0.24
C ALA A 308 16.97 2.51 0.24
N SER A 309 17.68 2.00 1.24
CA SER A 309 17.48 0.66 1.80
C SER A 309 16.09 0.52 2.42
N VAL A 310 15.66 1.49 3.24
CA VAL A 310 14.32 1.49 3.83
C VAL A 310 13.26 1.61 2.75
N ALA A 311 13.42 2.52 1.78
CA ALA A 311 12.44 2.70 0.70
C ALA A 311 12.26 1.43 -0.13
N PHE A 312 13.37 0.77 -0.49
CA PHE A 312 13.39 -0.50 -1.21
C PHE A 312 12.70 -1.63 -0.45
N CYS A 313 13.07 -1.81 0.82
CA CYS A 313 12.49 -2.83 1.68
C CYS A 313 11.00 -2.61 1.94
N PHE A 314 10.59 -1.36 2.16
CA PHE A 314 9.20 -0.99 2.35
C PHE A 314 8.35 -1.33 1.11
N GLY A 315 8.83 -0.98 -0.08
CA GLY A 315 8.15 -1.29 -1.34
C GLY A 315 8.00 -2.80 -1.55
N GLY A 316 9.04 -3.56 -1.24
CA GLY A 316 9.00 -5.02 -1.25
C GLY A 316 7.96 -5.58 -0.28
N ASN A 317 7.93 -5.12 0.96
CA ASN A 317 6.99 -5.61 1.95
C ASN A 317 5.54 -5.40 1.53
N ILE A 318 5.13 -4.18 1.14
CA ILE A 318 3.74 -3.96 0.69
C ILE A 318 3.35 -4.91 -0.46
N THR A 319 4.30 -5.27 -1.32
CA THR A 319 4.08 -6.20 -2.43
C THR A 319 3.92 -7.66 -2.00
N ILE A 320 4.70 -8.10 -1.01
CA ILE A 320 4.80 -9.51 -0.64
C ILE A 320 3.63 -9.95 0.26
N PHE A 321 3.12 -9.06 1.11
CA PHE A 321 2.03 -9.38 2.05
C PHE A 321 0.74 -9.91 1.42
N PRO A 322 0.19 -9.36 0.31
CA PRO A 322 -0.96 -9.98 -0.35
C PRO A 322 -0.64 -11.42 -0.80
N ALA A 323 0.56 -11.65 -1.33
CA ALA A 323 0.97 -13.01 -1.70
C ALA A 323 1.03 -13.95 -0.49
N ILE A 324 1.56 -13.50 0.65
CA ILE A 324 1.57 -14.28 1.92
C ILE A 324 0.15 -14.61 2.37
N VAL A 325 -0.76 -13.64 2.34
CA VAL A 325 -2.17 -13.87 2.71
C VAL A 325 -2.80 -14.91 1.78
N GLY A 326 -2.52 -14.83 0.48
CA GLY A 326 -2.96 -15.84 -0.48
C GLY A 326 -2.31 -17.22 -0.31
N ASP A 327 -1.12 -17.31 0.25
CA ASP A 327 -0.44 -18.58 0.56
C ASP A 327 -0.97 -19.19 1.87
N PHE A 328 -1.27 -18.36 2.87
CA PHE A 328 -1.70 -18.78 4.21
C PHE A 328 -3.19 -19.10 4.28
N PHE A 329 -4.02 -18.28 3.65
CA PHE A 329 -5.48 -18.27 3.82
C PHE A 329 -6.24 -18.48 2.50
N GLY A 330 -5.52 -18.79 1.41
CA GLY A 330 -6.10 -19.17 0.14
C GLY A 330 -6.56 -17.99 -0.71
N LEU A 331 -6.97 -18.30 -1.94
CA LEU A 331 -7.30 -17.28 -2.93
C LEU A 331 -8.80 -17.00 -3.01
N LYS A 332 -9.67 -17.91 -2.56
CA LYS A 332 -11.12 -17.74 -2.69
C LYS A 332 -11.63 -16.44 -2.03
N ASN A 333 -11.27 -16.21 -0.78
CA ASN A 333 -11.66 -15.03 0.00
C ASN A 333 -10.56 -13.95 0.07
N HIS A 334 -9.59 -13.98 -0.86
CA HIS A 334 -8.38 -13.16 -0.79
C HIS A 334 -8.63 -11.67 -0.55
N SER A 335 -9.56 -11.05 -1.28
CA SER A 335 -9.85 -9.62 -1.15
C SER A 335 -10.28 -9.23 0.28
N THR A 336 -11.12 -10.05 0.93
CA THR A 336 -11.54 -9.80 2.33
C THR A 336 -10.42 -10.10 3.32
N ASN A 337 -9.76 -11.25 3.15
CA ASN A 337 -8.71 -11.69 4.06
C ASN A 337 -7.54 -10.72 4.07
N TYR A 338 -7.09 -10.29 2.88
CA TYR A 338 -6.04 -9.30 2.76
C TYR A 338 -6.52 -7.93 3.22
N GLY A 339 -7.76 -7.52 2.93
CA GLY A 339 -8.31 -6.25 3.43
C GLY A 339 -8.27 -6.10 4.97
N ILE A 340 -8.45 -7.20 5.71
CA ILE A 340 -8.31 -7.20 7.17
C ILE A 340 -6.84 -6.98 7.59
N VAL A 341 -5.90 -7.73 6.99
CA VAL A 341 -4.46 -7.55 7.28
C VAL A 341 -4.00 -6.14 6.86
N TYR A 342 -4.56 -5.62 5.76
CA TYR A 342 -4.26 -4.32 5.18
C TYR A 342 -4.63 -3.14 6.07
N GLN A 343 -5.41 -3.35 7.14
CA GLN A 343 -5.60 -2.33 8.19
C GLN A 343 -4.27 -1.91 8.82
N GLY A 344 -3.25 -2.78 8.81
CA GLY A 344 -1.90 -2.43 9.25
C GLY A 344 -1.32 -1.25 8.45
N PHE A 345 -1.65 -1.12 7.17
CA PHE A 345 -1.27 0.05 6.36
C PHE A 345 -1.93 1.33 6.87
N GLY A 346 -3.24 1.31 7.12
CA GLY A 346 -3.99 2.48 7.59
C GLY A 346 -3.51 2.97 8.94
N PHE A 347 -3.35 2.07 9.92
CA PHE A 347 -2.83 2.43 11.24
C PHE A 347 -1.34 2.81 11.20
N GLY A 348 -0.54 2.12 10.39
CA GLY A 348 0.90 2.43 10.24
C GLY A 348 1.14 3.82 9.65
N ALA A 349 0.32 4.24 8.69
CA ALA A 349 0.37 5.59 8.10
C ALA A 349 0.17 6.70 9.14
N LEU A 350 -0.67 6.46 10.15
CA LEU A 350 -0.93 7.42 11.23
C LEU A 350 0.17 7.35 12.31
N ALA A 351 0.55 6.14 12.72
CA ALA A 351 1.35 5.92 13.92
C ALA A 351 2.71 6.63 13.88
N GLY A 352 3.44 6.58 12.76
CA GLY A 352 4.78 7.16 12.65
C GLY A 352 4.79 8.66 12.92
N SER A 353 3.89 9.39 12.29
CA SER A 353 3.78 10.85 12.42
C SER A 353 3.33 11.27 13.82
N PHE A 354 2.36 10.57 14.42
CA PHE A 354 1.92 10.85 15.79
C PHE A 354 3.02 10.59 16.81
N ILE A 355 3.74 9.48 16.69
CA ILE A 355 4.84 9.13 17.59
C ILE A 355 5.95 10.18 17.49
N GLY A 356 6.33 10.60 16.27
CA GLY A 356 7.32 11.66 16.09
C GLY A 356 6.89 13.02 16.67
N ALA A 357 5.62 13.37 16.53
CA ALA A 357 5.08 14.60 17.10
C ALA A 357 5.04 14.58 18.63
N ILE A 358 4.67 13.46 19.25
CA ILE A 358 4.56 13.32 20.71
C ILE A 358 5.93 13.20 21.37
N LEU A 359 6.85 12.44 20.77
CA LEU A 359 8.16 12.14 21.36
C LEU A 359 9.25 13.15 21.00
N GLY A 360 8.93 14.17 20.19
CA GLY A 360 9.78 15.34 20.00
C GLY A 360 11.05 15.14 19.19
N GLY A 361 11.08 14.18 18.24
CA GLY A 361 12.23 14.07 17.34
C GLY A 361 12.31 12.81 16.48
N PHE A 362 13.27 12.83 15.55
CA PHE A 362 13.55 11.70 14.66
C PHE A 362 14.07 10.48 15.42
N GLN A 363 15.00 10.70 16.35
CA GLN A 363 15.72 9.64 17.04
C GLN A 363 14.78 8.72 17.85
N PRO A 364 13.89 9.23 18.74
CA PRO A 364 12.93 8.37 19.44
C PRO A 364 12.03 7.56 18.49
N THR A 365 11.63 8.17 17.37
CA THR A 365 10.79 7.52 16.37
C THR A 365 11.53 6.39 15.66
N PHE A 366 12.79 6.63 15.26
CA PHE A 366 13.65 5.61 14.66
C PHE A 366 13.93 4.44 15.60
N ILE A 367 14.14 4.71 16.90
CA ILE A 367 14.32 3.65 17.90
C ILE A 367 13.08 2.76 17.96
N ILE A 368 11.88 3.34 18.03
CA ILE A 368 10.64 2.58 18.05
C ILE A 368 10.48 1.75 16.77
N ILE A 369 10.69 2.35 15.59
CA ILE A 369 10.63 1.62 14.31
C ILE A 369 11.66 0.48 14.29
N GLY A 370 12.87 0.71 14.80
CA GLY A 370 13.94 -0.28 14.88
C GLY A 370 13.57 -1.46 15.77
N VAL A 371 13.06 -1.20 16.98
CA VAL A 371 12.59 -2.23 17.91
C VAL A 371 11.43 -3.03 17.31
N LEU A 372 10.43 -2.36 16.73
CA LEU A 372 9.30 -3.02 16.07
C LEU A 372 9.76 -3.87 14.88
N SER A 373 10.79 -3.42 14.14
CA SER A 373 11.39 -4.15 13.04
C SER A 373 12.11 -5.42 13.51
N VAL A 374 12.81 -5.37 14.65
CA VAL A 374 13.41 -6.56 15.28
C VAL A 374 12.33 -7.56 15.70
N ILE A 375 11.25 -7.09 16.33
CA ILE A 375 10.11 -7.94 16.70
C ILE A 375 9.48 -8.55 15.44
N SER A 376 9.27 -7.76 14.40
CA SER A 376 8.70 -8.22 13.13
C SER A 376 9.60 -9.21 12.41
N PHE A 377 10.93 -9.07 12.51
CA PHE A 377 11.90 -10.06 12.04
C PHE A 377 11.77 -11.38 12.82
N ILE A 378 11.67 -11.33 14.15
CA ILE A 378 11.48 -12.54 14.98
C ILE A 378 10.15 -13.22 14.61
N ILE A 379 9.07 -12.45 14.45
CA ILE A 379 7.80 -12.98 13.99
C ILE A 379 7.94 -13.62 12.60
N SER A 380 8.66 -12.98 11.67
CA SER A 380 8.76 -13.47 10.29
C SER A 380 9.54 -14.78 10.15
N ILE A 381 10.51 -15.05 11.04
CA ILE A 381 11.21 -16.34 11.06
C ILE A 381 10.41 -17.45 11.78
N LEU A 382 9.55 -17.08 12.74
CA LEU A 382 8.78 -18.03 13.55
C LEU A 382 7.42 -18.37 12.96
N ILE A 383 6.79 -17.45 12.22
CA ILE A 383 5.45 -17.60 11.70
C ILE A 383 5.37 -18.76 10.70
N ARG A 384 4.34 -19.60 10.85
CA ARG A 384 4.06 -20.73 9.97
C ARG A 384 2.63 -20.66 9.45
N PRO A 385 2.35 -21.20 8.25
CA PRO A 385 0.99 -21.30 7.75
C PRO A 385 0.08 -22.06 8.74
N PRO A 386 -1.18 -21.63 8.94
CA PRO A 386 -2.09 -22.24 9.93
C PRO A 386 -2.27 -23.76 9.77
N ASN A 387 -2.27 -24.25 8.52
CA ASN A 387 -2.48 -25.68 8.22
C ASN A 387 -1.31 -26.58 8.64
N VAL A 388 -0.10 -26.04 8.72
CA VAL A 388 1.08 -26.77 9.23
C VAL A 388 1.01 -26.90 10.75
N GLU A 389 0.47 -25.89 11.42
CA GLU A 389 0.35 -25.86 12.88
C GLU A 389 -0.74 -26.83 13.36
N LYS A 390 -1.91 -26.83 12.72
CA LYS A 390 -2.99 -27.77 13.01
C LYS A 390 -2.57 -29.23 12.85
N LYS A 391 -1.75 -29.55 11.83
CA LYS A 391 -1.18 -30.90 11.66
C LYS A 391 -0.19 -31.28 12.76
N LYS A 392 0.59 -30.33 13.28
CA LYS A 392 1.52 -30.58 14.39
C LYS A 392 0.77 -30.79 15.71
N GLU A 393 -0.25 -29.98 15.98
CA GLU A 393 -1.11 -30.13 17.15
C GLU A 393 -1.79 -31.50 17.16
N LEU A 394 -2.43 -31.90 16.05
CA LEU A 394 -3.06 -33.22 15.92
C LEU A 394 -2.06 -34.37 16.13
N LYS A 395 -0.85 -34.28 15.56
CA LYS A 395 0.20 -35.29 15.81
C LYS A 395 0.65 -35.33 17.27
N HIS A 396 0.68 -34.19 17.95
CA HIS A 396 1.07 -34.10 19.35
C HIS A 396 -0.02 -34.63 20.30
N LEU A 397 -1.30 -34.43 19.97
CA LEU A 397 -2.42 -35.04 20.72
C LEU A 397 -2.40 -36.58 20.58
N HIS A 398 -2.21 -37.12 19.37
CA HIS A 398 -2.15 -38.58 19.18
C HIS A 398 -0.98 -39.24 19.93
N ARG A 399 0.15 -38.54 20.11
CA ARG A 399 1.30 -39.03 20.89
C ARG A 399 1.12 -38.95 22.42
N LYS A 400 0.10 -38.25 22.91
CA LYS A 400 -0.21 -38.16 24.35
C LYS A 400 -1.26 -39.18 24.80
N VAL A 401 -1.96 -39.79 23.84
CA VAL A 401 -3.04 -40.76 24.07
C VAL A 401 -2.59 -42.19 23.76
N ALA A 402 -1.48 -42.35 23.03
CA ALA A 402 -0.72 -43.59 22.89
C ALA A 402 0.43 -43.59 23.91
#